data_AF-A0A7R9VDR0-F1
#
_entry.id   AF-A0A7R9VDR0-F1
#
_cell.length_a   1.000
_cell.length_b   1.000
_cell.length_c   1.000
_cell.angle_alpha   90.00
_cell.angle_beta   90.00
_cell.angle_gamma   90.00
#
_symmetry.space_group_name_H-M   'P 1'
#
loop_
_entity.id
_entity.type
_entity.pdbx_description
1 polymer ?
#
loop_
_entity_poly.entity_id
_entity_poly.type
_entity_poly.pdbx_seq_one_letter_code
_entity_poly.pdbx_strand_id
1 'polypeptide(L)'
;DKLDVLEFETYDSAPMDPTQKFDVVSAPGTDGSPDPAMIQFLRLVKLGGKDAFLLESIFRKEVWGFMGVPVSEVNERDVVEEIIEKCASALSEMDETESQVEGDADGTDSPEDGTPAALCRIVRTAERRALTRTVEYMEREREALDLKEFYQER
;
A
#
# COMPACT_ATOMS: atom_id res chain seq x y z
N ASP A 1 1.46 -0.55 -23.38
CA ASP A 1 0.79 0.34 -22.42
C ASP A 1 0.55 -0.42 -21.11
N LYS A 2 0.40 0.24 -19.95
CA LYS A 2 0.11 -0.45 -18.67
C LYS A 2 -1.29 -1.03 -18.65
N LEU A 3 -2.24 -0.34 -19.29
CA LEU A 3 -3.59 -0.88 -19.50
C LEU A 3 -3.54 -2.15 -20.32
N ASP A 4 -2.72 -2.17 -21.38
CA ASP A 4 -2.52 -3.38 -22.16
C ASP A 4 -2.04 -4.58 -21.34
N VAL A 5 -1.30 -4.37 -20.24
CA VAL A 5 -0.82 -5.45 -19.36
C VAL A 5 -1.96 -6.03 -18.54
N LEU A 6 -2.89 -5.18 -18.09
CA LEU A 6 -4.03 -5.55 -17.27
C LEU A 6 -5.20 -6.10 -18.11
N GLU A 7 -5.35 -5.63 -19.35
CA GLU A 7 -6.44 -5.97 -20.25
C GLU A 7 -6.07 -7.05 -21.28
N PHE A 8 -4.83 -7.55 -21.28
CA PHE A 8 -4.38 -8.44 -22.37
C PHE A 8 -5.12 -9.79 -22.40
N GLU A 9 -5.69 -10.09 -23.56
CA GLU A 9 -6.48 -11.30 -23.87
C GLU A 9 -5.72 -12.64 -23.80
N THR A 10 -4.39 -12.65 -23.55
CA THR A 10 -3.61 -13.90 -23.52
C THR A 10 -3.45 -14.53 -22.15
N TYR A 11 -3.86 -13.86 -21.08
CA TYR A 11 -4.20 -14.60 -19.87
C TYR A 11 -5.60 -15.20 -20.11
N ASP A 12 -5.83 -16.45 -19.71
CA ASP A 12 -7.17 -17.04 -19.75
C ASP A 12 -8.21 -16.17 -18.99
N SER A 13 -7.72 -15.23 -18.16
CA SER A 13 -8.41 -14.10 -17.53
C SER A 13 -7.44 -12.95 -17.23
N ALA A 14 -7.84 -11.69 -17.43
CA ALA A 14 -7.08 -10.51 -16.98
C ALA A 14 -6.55 -10.69 -15.54
N PRO A 15 -5.26 -10.37 -15.25
CA PRO A 15 -4.69 -10.60 -13.94
C PRO A 15 -5.36 -9.77 -12.85
N MET A 16 -5.86 -8.57 -13.21
CA MET A 16 -6.47 -7.60 -12.30
C MET A 16 -7.19 -6.49 -13.08
N ASP A 17 -8.23 -5.88 -12.49
CA ASP A 17 -8.87 -4.67 -13.07
C ASP A 17 -7.94 -3.44 -12.92
N PRO A 18 -7.94 -2.48 -13.87
CA PRO A 18 -7.16 -1.24 -13.78
C PRO A 18 -7.40 -0.40 -12.52
N THR A 19 -8.55 -0.56 -11.87
CA THR A 19 -8.87 0.05 -10.58
C THR A 19 -9.03 -1.03 -9.52
N GLN A 20 -8.26 -0.93 -8.44
CA GLN A 20 -8.28 -1.89 -7.33
C GLN A 20 -8.45 -1.22 -5.99
N LYS A 21 -8.94 -1.99 -5.03
CA LYS A 21 -9.00 -1.65 -3.62
C LYS A 21 -8.30 -2.76 -2.85
N PHE A 22 -7.39 -2.36 -1.98
CA PHE A 22 -6.66 -3.26 -1.11
C PHE A 22 -6.91 -2.86 0.34
N ASP A 23 -7.08 -3.84 1.21
CA ASP A 23 -7.32 -3.60 2.63
C ASP A 23 -6.00 -3.45 3.37
N VAL A 24 -5.88 -2.39 4.18
CA VAL A 24 -4.75 -2.18 5.08
C VAL A 24 -5.14 -2.69 6.47
N VAL A 25 -4.44 -3.71 6.96
CA VAL A 25 -4.86 -4.47 8.15
C VAL A 25 -3.81 -4.48 9.26
N SER A 26 -4.26 -4.38 10.52
CA SER A 26 -3.41 -4.51 11.73
C SER A 26 -3.72 -5.73 12.59
N ALA A 27 -4.26 -6.80 11.98
CA ALA A 27 -4.70 -7.98 12.72
C ALA A 27 -3.59 -8.64 13.56
N PRO A 28 -3.92 -9.32 14.67
CA PRO A 28 -2.95 -10.08 15.44
C PRO A 28 -2.22 -11.10 14.55
N GLY A 29 -0.88 -11.09 14.56
CA GLY A 29 -0.05 -11.96 13.73
C GLY A 29 0.38 -11.35 12.39
N THR A 30 -0.10 -10.16 12.03
CA THR A 30 0.47 -9.38 10.91
C THR A 30 1.49 -8.37 11.42
N ASP A 31 2.55 -8.16 10.66
CA ASP A 31 3.67 -7.25 10.96
C ASP A 31 3.52 -5.87 10.31
N GLY A 32 2.35 -5.60 9.72
CA GLY A 32 2.06 -4.39 8.94
C GLY A 32 2.40 -4.52 7.45
N SER A 33 2.81 -5.69 6.97
CA SER A 33 3.04 -5.91 5.53
C SER A 33 1.78 -5.61 4.73
N PRO A 34 1.85 -4.78 3.66
CA PRO A 34 0.73 -4.63 2.74
C PRO A 34 0.40 -5.93 1.99
N ASP A 35 -0.78 -5.98 1.38
CA ASP A 35 -1.17 -7.06 0.49
C ASP A 35 -0.10 -7.22 -0.63
N PRO A 36 0.47 -8.41 -0.85
CA PRO A 36 1.41 -8.66 -1.94
C PRO A 36 0.88 -8.24 -3.31
N ALA A 37 -0.43 -8.39 -3.55
CA ALA A 37 -1.09 -7.95 -4.79
C ALA A 37 -1.09 -6.43 -4.92
N MET A 38 -1.19 -5.69 -3.81
CA MET A 38 -1.04 -4.23 -3.80
C MET A 38 0.37 -3.81 -4.21
N ILE A 39 1.39 -4.48 -3.67
CA ILE A 39 2.80 -4.21 -4.02
C ILE A 39 3.05 -4.51 -5.50
N GLN A 40 2.58 -5.66 -6.00
CA GLN A 40 2.69 -6.03 -7.40
C GLN A 40 2.01 -5.01 -8.32
N PHE A 41 0.81 -4.55 -7.95
CA PHE A 41 0.09 -3.52 -8.69
C PHE A 41 0.85 -2.19 -8.69
N LEU A 42 1.35 -1.75 -7.52
CA LEU A 42 2.08 -0.49 -7.40
C LEU A 42 3.41 -0.50 -8.18
N ARG A 43 4.11 -1.64 -8.25
CA ARG A 43 5.29 -1.78 -9.12
C ARG A 43 4.95 -1.50 -10.58
N LEU A 44 3.83 -2.03 -11.07
CA LEU A 44 3.34 -1.74 -12.43
C LEU A 44 2.97 -0.25 -12.58
N VAL A 45 2.29 0.33 -11.59
CA VAL A 45 1.91 1.76 -11.59
C VAL A 45 3.15 2.65 -11.63
N LYS A 46 4.21 2.32 -10.88
CA LYS A 46 5.47 3.07 -10.85
C LYS A 46 6.45 2.67 -11.96
N LEU A 47 6.10 1.68 -12.78
CA LEU A 47 6.98 1.22 -13.86
C LEU A 47 7.19 2.32 -14.90
N GLY A 48 8.44 2.63 -15.23
CA GLY A 48 8.76 3.72 -16.14
C GLY A 48 10.27 3.93 -16.27
N GLY A 49 10.66 5.00 -16.98
CA GLY A 49 12.07 5.36 -17.14
C GLY A 49 12.89 4.21 -17.73
N LYS A 50 13.92 3.78 -16.99
CA LYS A 50 14.80 2.67 -17.39
C LYS A 50 14.11 1.31 -17.42
N ASP A 51 13.00 1.14 -16.70
CA ASP A 51 12.27 -0.11 -16.60
C ASP A 51 11.13 -0.21 -17.62
N ALA A 52 10.91 0.85 -18.42
CA ALA A 52 9.82 0.91 -19.40
C ALA A 52 9.95 -0.17 -20.50
N PHE A 53 11.14 -0.74 -20.73
CA PHE A 53 11.33 -1.84 -21.68
C PHE A 53 10.52 -3.09 -21.30
N LEU A 54 10.16 -3.27 -20.02
CA LEU A 54 9.31 -4.37 -19.57
C LEU A 54 7.86 -4.26 -20.07
N LEU A 55 7.45 -3.10 -20.59
CA LEU A 55 6.15 -2.88 -21.22
C LEU A 55 6.14 -3.20 -22.73
N GLU A 56 7.28 -3.61 -23.28
CA GLU A 56 7.36 -4.01 -24.68
C GLU A 56 6.55 -5.27 -24.95
N SER A 57 6.03 -5.38 -26.17
CA SER A 57 5.15 -6.49 -26.59
C SER A 57 5.73 -7.88 -26.39
N ILE A 58 7.06 -8.03 -26.37
CA ILE A 58 7.74 -9.30 -26.13
C ILE A 58 7.56 -9.81 -24.69
N PHE A 59 7.40 -8.92 -23.71
CA PHE A 59 7.28 -9.27 -22.28
C PHE A 59 5.83 -9.31 -21.79
N ARG A 60 4.85 -9.05 -22.65
CA ARG A 60 3.44 -8.85 -22.27
C ARG A 60 2.82 -10.00 -21.45
N LYS A 61 3.29 -11.23 -21.68
CA LYS A 61 2.83 -12.43 -20.96
C LYS A 61 3.52 -12.66 -19.63
N GLU A 62 4.65 -12.01 -19.39
CA GLU A 62 5.53 -12.28 -18.25
C GLU A 62 5.63 -11.07 -17.32
N VAL A 63 5.34 -9.87 -17.82
CA VAL A 63 5.49 -8.60 -17.10
C VAL A 63 4.72 -8.59 -15.79
N TRP A 64 3.51 -9.15 -15.73
CA TRP A 64 2.77 -9.25 -14.47
C TRP A 64 3.53 -10.12 -13.46
N GLY A 65 4.07 -11.27 -13.91
CA GLY A 65 4.94 -12.12 -13.10
C GLY A 65 6.20 -11.40 -12.64
N PHE A 66 6.80 -10.56 -13.48
CA PHE A 66 7.96 -9.75 -13.09
C PHE A 66 7.64 -8.75 -11.97
N MET A 67 6.42 -8.22 -11.92
CA MET A 67 5.98 -7.32 -10.84
C MET A 67 5.78 -8.06 -9.51
N GLY A 68 5.73 -9.39 -9.49
CA GLY A 68 5.61 -10.18 -8.25
C GLY A 68 6.86 -10.09 -7.37
N VAL A 69 7.97 -9.58 -7.90
CA VAL A 69 9.28 -9.50 -7.26
C VAL A 69 9.93 -8.13 -7.58
N PRO A 70 10.97 -7.71 -6.83
CA PRO A 70 11.57 -6.40 -7.01
C PRO A 70 12.06 -6.14 -8.44
N VAL A 71 11.66 -4.99 -9.01
CA VAL A 71 11.97 -4.65 -10.42
C VAL A 71 13.32 -3.94 -10.51
N SER A 72 13.41 -2.77 -9.89
CA SER A 72 14.63 -1.96 -9.81
C SER A 72 14.61 -1.19 -8.49
N GLU A 73 15.79 -0.77 -8.02
CA GLU A 73 15.89 0.04 -6.79
C GLU A 73 15.05 1.32 -6.88
N VAL A 74 15.00 1.94 -8.07
CA VAL A 74 14.20 3.15 -8.31
C VAL A 74 12.71 2.84 -8.21
N ASN A 75 12.24 1.79 -8.88
CA ASN A 75 10.84 1.40 -8.85
C ASN A 75 10.39 1.00 -7.44
N GLU A 76 11.19 0.20 -6.73
CA GLU A 76 10.87 -0.19 -5.35
C GLU A 76 10.84 1.02 -4.41
N ARG A 77 11.78 1.95 -4.53
CA ARG A 77 11.78 3.18 -3.72
C ARG A 77 10.51 4.00 -3.99
N ASP A 78 10.15 4.19 -5.26
CA ASP A 78 8.95 4.97 -5.63
C ASP A 78 7.65 4.30 -5.11
N VAL A 79 7.61 2.97 -5.01
CA VAL A 79 6.50 2.22 -4.40
C VAL A 79 6.47 2.40 -2.89
N VAL A 80 7.63 2.26 -2.24
CA VAL A 80 7.76 2.40 -0.78
C VAL A 80 7.39 3.81 -0.32
N GLU A 81 7.93 4.83 -0.99
CA GLU A 81 7.66 6.24 -0.71
C GLU A 81 6.18 6.57 -0.89
N GLU A 82 5.53 6.10 -1.97
CA GLU A 82 4.10 6.33 -2.20
C GLU A 82 3.24 5.78 -1.05
N ILE A 83 3.52 4.57 -0.57
CA ILE A 83 2.75 3.97 0.53
C ILE A 83 2.96 4.77 1.83
N ILE A 84 4.20 5.13 2.15
CA ILE A 84 4.54 5.92 3.33
C ILE A 84 3.83 7.28 3.28
N GLU A 85 3.94 8.00 2.17
CA GLU A 85 3.33 9.32 1.98
C GLU A 85 1.82 9.26 2.13
N LYS A 86 1.15 8.29 1.49
CA LYS A 86 -0.32 8.15 1.58
C LYS A 86 -0.78 7.77 2.97
N CYS A 87 -0.08 6.86 3.65
CA CYS A 87 -0.44 6.49 5.02
C CYS A 87 -0.17 7.64 6.01
N ALA A 88 0.93 8.36 5.85
CA ALA A 88 1.28 9.52 6.68
C ALA A 88 0.29 10.68 6.48
N SER A 89 -0.12 10.95 5.23
CA SER A 89 -1.17 11.93 4.93
C SER A 89 -2.49 11.56 5.60
N ALA A 90 -2.92 10.30 5.46
CA ALA A 90 -4.15 9.82 6.09
C ALA A 90 -4.09 9.94 7.63
N LEU A 91 -2.95 9.65 8.26
CA LEU A 91 -2.75 9.86 9.69
C LEU A 91 -2.85 11.33 10.09
N SER A 92 -2.25 12.24 9.32
CA SER A 92 -2.32 13.69 9.57
C SER A 92 -3.76 14.21 9.48
N GLU A 93 -4.53 13.75 8.48
CA GLU A 93 -5.95 14.11 8.32
C GLU A 93 -6.80 13.65 9.53
N MET A 94 -6.49 12.47 10.09
CA MET A 94 -7.13 11.98 11.31
C MET A 94 -6.78 12.85 12.54
N ASP A 95 -5.52 13.26 12.68
CA ASP A 95 -5.06 14.12 13.78
C ASP A 95 -5.70 15.52 13.74
N GLU A 96 -5.81 16.11 12.55
CA GLU A 96 -6.49 17.38 12.34
C GLU A 96 -7.97 17.30 12.71
N THR A 97 -8.62 16.19 12.36
CA THR A 97 -10.04 15.95 12.68
C THR A 97 -10.25 15.74 14.18
N GLU A 98 -9.35 15.03 14.88
CA GLU A 98 -9.44 14.83 16.33
C GLU A 98 -9.22 16.13 17.11
N SER A 99 -8.21 16.93 16.72
CA SER A 99 -7.91 18.22 17.34
C SER A 99 -9.07 19.22 17.26
N GLN A 100 -9.92 19.11 16.23
CA GLN A 100 -11.13 19.94 16.08
C GLN A 100 -12.31 19.47 16.95
N VAL A 101 -12.31 18.21 17.40
CA VAL A 101 -13.40 17.58 18.15
C VAL A 101 -13.14 17.59 19.67
N GLU A 102 -11.88 17.57 20.11
CA GLU A 102 -11.52 17.61 21.54
C GLU A 102 -11.84 18.95 22.24
N GLY A 103 -12.27 19.98 21.50
CA GLY A 103 -12.79 21.22 22.09
C GLY A 103 -14.16 21.09 22.78
N ASP A 104 -14.90 19.99 22.56
CA ASP A 104 -16.31 19.84 22.97
C ASP A 104 -16.60 18.62 23.87
N ALA A 105 -15.60 17.82 24.26
CA ALA A 105 -15.82 16.57 24.98
C ALA A 105 -14.95 16.42 26.25
N ASP A 106 -15.24 17.25 27.26
CA ASP A 106 -14.91 16.96 28.67
C ASP A 106 -15.87 15.86 29.18
N GLY A 107 -15.59 14.61 28.83
CA GLY A 107 -16.49 13.50 29.11
C GLY A 107 -15.74 12.18 29.19
N THR A 108 -15.47 11.75 30.41
CA THR A 108 -15.02 10.40 30.79
C THR A 108 -16.04 9.34 30.38
N ASP A 109 -16.09 9.01 29.09
CA ASP A 109 -16.88 7.89 28.57
C ASP A 109 -15.98 6.65 28.54
N SER A 110 -16.31 5.67 29.40
CA SER A 110 -15.62 4.39 29.40
C SER A 110 -15.84 3.68 28.05
N PRO A 111 -14.85 2.93 27.52
CA PRO A 111 -14.96 2.24 26.23
C PRO A 111 -16.05 1.14 26.20
N GLU A 112 -16.71 0.86 27.32
CA GLU A 112 -17.80 -0.12 27.46
C GLU A 112 -19.19 0.48 27.18
N ASP A 113 -19.32 1.80 27.15
CA ASP A 113 -20.57 2.46 26.82
C ASP A 113 -20.76 2.38 25.31
N GLY A 114 -21.72 1.59 24.83
CA GLY A 114 -22.04 1.38 23.40
C GLY A 114 -22.58 2.62 22.67
N THR A 115 -22.13 3.82 23.05
CA THR A 115 -22.47 5.08 22.41
C THR A 115 -21.82 5.16 21.03
N PRO A 116 -22.45 5.86 20.07
CA PRO A 116 -21.84 6.12 18.77
C PRO A 116 -20.45 6.77 18.88
N ALA A 117 -20.22 7.64 19.89
CA ALA A 117 -18.93 8.28 20.13
C ALA A 117 -17.84 7.27 20.55
N ALA A 118 -18.15 6.34 21.45
CA ALA A 118 -17.21 5.30 21.85
C ALA A 118 -16.85 4.36 20.68
N LEU A 119 -17.85 3.96 19.87
CA LEU A 119 -17.61 3.16 18.66
C LEU A 119 -16.71 3.89 17.66
N CYS A 120 -16.94 5.18 17.42
CA CYS A 120 -16.07 5.99 16.56
C CYS A 120 -14.63 6.03 17.09
N ARG A 121 -14.41 6.19 18.40
CA ARG A 121 -13.06 6.16 18.99
C ARG A 121 -12.37 4.81 18.78
N ILE A 122 -13.10 3.70 18.92
CA ILE A 122 -12.57 2.36 18.69
C ILE A 122 -12.14 2.19 17.22
N VAL A 123 -12.99 2.58 16.27
CA VAL A 123 -12.68 2.49 14.83
C VAL A 123 -11.47 3.35 14.47
N ARG A 124 -11.44 4.61 14.90
CA ARG A 124 -10.30 5.52 14.66
C ARG A 124 -8.99 4.96 15.23
N THR A 125 -9.04 4.40 16.44
CA THR A 125 -7.86 3.78 17.06
C THR A 125 -7.37 2.58 16.24
N ALA A 126 -8.29 1.77 15.72
CA ALA A 126 -7.96 0.60 14.89
C ALA A 126 -7.37 1.01 13.52
N GLU A 127 -7.97 2.00 12.86
CA GLU A 127 -7.49 2.56 11.58
C GLU A 127 -6.11 3.18 11.73
N ARG A 128 -5.93 4.05 12.74
CA ARG A 128 -4.64 4.67 13.07
C ARG A 128 -3.55 3.63 13.29
N ARG A 129 -3.88 2.55 14.01
CA ARG A 129 -2.97 1.42 14.24
C ARG A 129 -2.60 0.69 12.94
N ALA A 130 -3.54 0.51 12.02
CA ALA A 130 -3.28 -0.10 10.72
C ALA A 130 -2.34 0.74 9.86
N LEU A 131 -2.61 2.04 9.76
CA LEU A 131 -1.75 2.96 9.01
C LEU A 131 -0.34 3.06 9.63
N THR A 132 -0.24 3.21 10.96
CA THR A 132 1.06 3.33 11.65
C THR A 132 1.92 2.09 11.44
N ARG A 133 1.35 0.89 11.62
CA ARG A 133 2.09 -0.37 11.39
C ARG A 133 2.54 -0.53 9.95
N THR A 134 1.72 -0.08 9.00
CA THR A 134 2.06 -0.12 7.58
C THR A 134 3.23 0.81 7.30
N VAL A 135 3.22 2.03 7.84
CA VAL A 135 4.37 2.97 7.73
C VAL A 135 5.63 2.34 8.33
N GLU A 136 5.57 1.80 9.54
CA GLU A 136 6.72 1.14 10.19
C GLU A 136 7.26 -0.06 9.40
N TYR A 137 6.38 -0.82 8.73
CA TYR A 137 6.80 -1.90 7.84
C TYR A 137 7.50 -1.34 6.59
N MET A 138 6.91 -0.34 5.94
CA MET A 138 7.45 0.23 4.71
C MET A 138 8.76 1.01 4.95
N GLU A 139 8.93 1.63 6.11
CA GLU A 139 10.19 2.25 6.53
C GLU A 139 11.32 1.22 6.62
N ARG A 140 11.06 0.04 7.19
CA ARG A 140 12.02 -1.09 7.20
C ARG A 140 12.33 -1.59 5.79
N GLU A 141 11.31 -1.69 4.93
CA GLU A 141 11.49 -2.04 3.51
C GLU A 141 12.33 -1.01 2.75
N ARG A 142 12.23 0.28 3.12
CA ARG A 142 13.06 1.37 2.56
C ARG A 142 14.53 1.20 2.92
N GLU A 143 14.81 0.83 4.18
CA GLU A 143 16.17 0.60 4.68
C GLU A 143 16.81 -0.66 4.08
N ALA A 144 16.00 -1.65 3.71
CA ALA A 144 16.46 -2.93 3.16
C ALA A 144 16.48 -2.97 1.61
N LEU A 145 16.34 -1.84 0.92
CA LEU A 145 16.30 -1.79 -0.55
C LEU A 145 17.57 -2.36 -1.20
N ASP A 146 18.74 -2.10 -0.61
CA ASP A 146 20.04 -2.56 -1.10
C ASP A 146 20.27 -4.06 -0.92
N LEU A 147 19.44 -4.73 -0.11
CA LEU A 147 19.50 -6.17 0.12
C LEU A 147 18.61 -6.97 -0.86
N LYS A 148 17.84 -6.28 -1.71
CA LYS A 148 16.90 -6.91 -2.65
C LYS A 148 17.62 -7.29 -3.94
N GLU A 149 17.24 -8.42 -4.50
CA GLU A 149 17.68 -8.87 -5.82
C GLU A 149 16.74 -8.31 -6.90
N PHE A 150 17.27 -7.49 -7.81
CA PHE A 150 16.49 -6.78 -8.83
C PHE A 150 16.40 -7.55 -10.15
N TYR A 151 15.57 -7.08 -11.09
CA TYR A 151 15.37 -7.73 -12.38
C TYR A 151 16.68 -7.93 -13.17
N GLN A 152 17.62 -6.98 -13.09
CA GLN A 152 18.90 -7.09 -13.81
C GLN A 152 19.89 -8.09 -13.20
N GLU A 153 19.65 -8.49 -11.95
CA GLU A 153 20.51 -9.41 -11.21
C GLU A 153 20.05 -10.87 -11.33
N ARG A 154 18.78 -11.07 -11.73
CA ARG A 154 18.13 -12.36 -11.97
C ARG A 154 18.31 -12.84 -13.40
#